data_AF-A0A7D3X3Q4-F1
#
_entry.id   AF-A0A7D3X3Q4-F1
#
_cell.length_a   1.000
_cell.length_b   1.000
_cell.length_c   1.000
_cell.angle_alpha   90.00
_cell.angle_beta   90.00
_cell.angle_gamma   90.00
#
_symmetry.space_group_name_H-M   'P 1'
#
loop_
_entity.id
_entity.type
_entity.pdbx_description
1 polymer ?
#
loop_
_entity_poly.entity_id
_entity_poly.type
_entity_poly.pdbx_seq_one_letter_code
_entity_poly.pdbx_strand_id
1 'polypeptide(L)'
;MLTVPLASLPADFRARALQWAAQFPHCAYYEPNNLQASAAGTFTRLLAVAPAAPGAPTSLAELTAYLDGPPHLPPRCGFLTYDIKNEIEALHSHNFSGLNWPALHFFLPETCLYWQPDSLLIQGAVTDVLAAILATEVP
;
A
#
# COMPACT_ATOMS: atom_id res chain seq x y z
N MET A 1 4.81 3.03 16.88
CA MET A 1 5.79 2.43 15.95
C MET A 1 6.54 1.33 16.67
N LEU A 2 6.93 0.27 15.97
CA LEU A 2 7.69 -0.87 16.47
C LEU A 2 8.78 -1.20 15.45
N THR A 3 10.03 -1.33 15.89
CA THR A 3 11.16 -1.73 15.04
C THR A 3 11.63 -3.11 15.44
N VAL A 4 11.76 -4.01 14.47
CA VAL A 4 12.14 -5.41 14.67
C VAL A 4 13.36 -5.73 13.81
N PRO A 5 14.46 -6.29 14.37
CA PRO A 5 15.60 -6.70 13.56
C PRO A 5 15.21 -7.78 12.54
N LEU A 6 15.57 -7.62 11.26
CA LEU A 6 15.26 -8.62 10.23
C LEU A 6 15.88 -9.99 10.56
N ALA A 7 17.06 -9.99 11.19
CA ALA A 7 17.73 -11.23 11.63
C ALA A 7 16.96 -12.02 12.70
N SER A 8 15.97 -11.41 13.37
CA SER A 8 15.12 -12.08 14.35
C SER A 8 13.83 -12.65 13.75
N LEU A 9 13.55 -12.35 12.48
CA LEU A 9 12.36 -12.82 11.78
C LEU A 9 12.64 -14.14 11.05
N PRO A 10 11.65 -15.04 10.93
CA PRO A 10 11.82 -16.28 10.19
C PRO A 10 12.01 -15.99 8.69
N ALA A 11 12.66 -16.91 7.97
CA ALA A 11 12.97 -16.75 6.55
C ALA A 11 11.72 -16.57 5.66
N ASP A 12 10.58 -17.13 6.08
CA ASP A 12 9.30 -17.04 5.40
C ASP A 12 8.44 -15.83 5.83
N PHE A 13 8.97 -14.95 6.68
CA PHE A 13 8.24 -13.81 7.25
C PHE A 13 7.52 -12.97 6.19
N ARG A 14 8.16 -12.71 5.05
CA ARG A 14 7.56 -11.91 3.97
C ARG A 14 6.31 -12.59 3.40
N ALA A 15 6.34 -13.91 3.22
CA ALA A 15 5.19 -14.65 2.72
C ALA A 15 4.04 -14.59 3.74
N ARG A 16 4.34 -14.75 5.04
CA ARG A 16 3.36 -14.61 6.11
C ARG A 16 2.76 -13.21 6.16
N ALA A 17 3.59 -12.17 6.02
CA ALA A 17 3.14 -10.78 6.01
C ALA A 17 2.22 -10.49 4.83
N LEU A 18 2.53 -11.00 3.64
CA LEU A 18 1.66 -10.87 2.46
C LEU A 18 0.33 -11.61 2.65
N GLN A 19 0.36 -12.81 3.20
CA GLN A 19 -0.85 -13.59 3.47
C GLN A 19 -1.72 -12.95 4.55
N TRP A 20 -1.11 -12.41 5.60
CA TRP A 20 -1.80 -11.63 6.63
C TRP A 20 -2.45 -10.39 6.03
N ALA A 21 -1.70 -9.64 5.20
CA ALA A 21 -2.21 -8.43 4.58
C ALA A 21 -3.32 -8.68 3.55
N ALA A 22 -3.34 -9.85 2.91
CA ALA A 22 -4.40 -10.26 1.99
C ALA A 22 -5.77 -10.45 2.68
N GLN A 23 -5.82 -10.49 4.02
CA GLN A 23 -7.07 -10.53 4.79
C GLN A 23 -7.76 -9.16 4.87
N PHE A 24 -7.08 -8.07 4.48
CA PHE A 24 -7.62 -6.72 4.53
C PHE A 24 -8.27 -6.34 3.19
N PRO A 25 -9.42 -5.64 3.21
CA PRO A 25 -10.08 -5.16 1.99
C PRO A 25 -9.25 -4.10 1.25
N HIS A 26 -8.36 -3.40 1.96
CA HIS A 26 -7.41 -2.48 1.36
C HIS A 26 -6.00 -2.92 1.71
N CYS A 27 -5.25 -3.32 0.70
CA CYS A 27 -3.88 -3.78 0.79
C CYS A 27 -3.09 -3.27 -0.41
N ALA A 28 -1.90 -2.74 -0.16
CA ALA A 28 -0.97 -2.34 -1.21
C ALA A 28 0.44 -2.79 -0.84
N TYR A 29 1.14 -3.36 -1.81
CA TYR A 29 2.52 -3.79 -1.66
C TYR A 29 3.40 -3.16 -2.74
N TYR A 30 4.30 -2.28 -2.34
CA TYR A 30 5.27 -1.63 -3.20
C TYR A 30 6.61 -2.33 -3.05
N GLU A 31 7.07 -2.98 -4.12
CA GLU A 31 8.32 -3.74 -4.15
C GLU A 31 9.26 -3.16 -5.23
N PRO A 32 10.44 -2.63 -4.85
CA PRO A 32 11.42 -2.13 -5.82
C PRO A 32 12.13 -3.24 -6.61
N ASN A 33 11.86 -4.52 -6.33
CA ASN A 33 12.47 -5.69 -6.97
C ASN A 33 14.01 -5.69 -6.91
N ASN A 34 14.55 -5.15 -5.81
CA ASN A 34 15.99 -4.96 -5.60
C ASN A 34 16.70 -4.16 -6.71
N LEU A 35 15.97 -3.33 -7.47
CA LEU A 35 16.51 -2.48 -8.53
C LEU A 35 17.13 -1.16 -8.01
N GLN A 36 17.29 -1.03 -6.70
CA GLN A 36 17.85 0.17 -6.06
C GLN A 36 19.26 0.50 -6.54
N ALA A 37 20.04 -0.51 -6.93
CA ALA A 37 21.38 -0.33 -7.48
C ALA A 37 21.39 0.06 -8.97
N SER A 38 20.34 -0.27 -9.72
CA SER A 38 20.28 -0.07 -11.18
C SER A 38 19.47 1.17 -11.60
N ALA A 39 18.65 1.73 -10.70
CA ALA A 39 17.92 2.97 -10.94
C ALA A 39 17.76 3.79 -9.65
N ALA A 40 18.21 5.05 -9.70
CA ALA A 40 17.87 6.02 -8.67
C ALA A 40 16.35 6.30 -8.68
N GLY A 41 15.77 6.58 -7.50
CA GLY A 41 14.35 6.92 -7.37
C GLY A 41 13.38 5.73 -7.31
N THR A 42 13.87 4.51 -7.04
CA THR A 42 12.99 3.38 -6.73
C THR A 42 12.22 3.60 -5.42
N PHE A 43 11.01 3.06 -5.35
CA PHE A 43 10.15 3.20 -4.18
C PHE A 43 10.71 2.43 -2.98
N THR A 44 10.48 2.95 -1.77
CA THR A 44 10.71 2.20 -0.52
C THR A 44 9.82 0.96 -0.50
N ARG A 45 10.39 -0.19 -0.11
CA ARG A 45 9.61 -1.42 0.07
C ARG A 45 8.60 -1.22 1.21
N LEU A 46 7.31 -1.24 0.88
CA LEU A 46 6.21 -0.92 1.78
C LEU A 46 5.06 -1.91 1.59
N LEU A 47 4.55 -2.46 2.69
CA LEU A 47 3.26 -3.15 2.76
C LEU A 47 2.32 -2.33 3.63
N ALA A 48 1.16 -1.96 3.09
CA ALA A 48 0.22 -1.05 3.72
C ALA A 48 -1.18 -1.65 3.72
N VAL A 49 -1.85 -1.64 4.87
CA VAL A 49 -3.20 -2.22 5.02
C VAL A 49 -4.15 -1.30 5.76
N ALA A 50 -5.44 -1.41 5.43
CA ALA A 50 -6.54 -0.81 6.18
C ALA A 50 -7.81 -1.67 6.10
N PRO A 51 -8.61 -1.71 7.17
CA PRO A 51 -9.91 -2.38 7.17
C PRO A 51 -11.00 -1.57 6.44
N ALA A 52 -10.79 -0.27 6.25
CA ALA A 52 -11.70 0.63 5.56
C ALA A 52 -10.94 1.81 4.92
N ALA A 53 -11.59 2.53 3.99
CA ALA A 53 -11.05 3.71 3.34
C ALA A 53 -12.02 4.91 3.45
N PRO A 54 -12.27 5.43 4.67
CA PRO A 54 -13.18 6.55 4.86
C PRO A 54 -12.63 7.80 4.16
N GLY A 55 -13.50 8.50 3.42
CA GLY A 55 -13.12 9.70 2.68
C GLY A 55 -12.17 9.43 1.51
N ALA A 56 -12.11 8.18 1.02
CA ALA A 56 -11.39 7.87 -0.21
C ALA A 56 -11.90 8.74 -1.37
N PRO A 57 -11.00 9.34 -2.16
CA PRO A 57 -11.39 10.16 -3.29
C PRO A 57 -12.00 9.29 -4.39
N THR A 58 -12.86 9.91 -5.19
CA THR A 58 -13.50 9.30 -6.36
C THR A 58 -13.21 10.04 -7.67
N SER A 59 -12.54 11.20 -7.59
CA SER A 59 -12.14 12.05 -8.72
C SER A 59 -10.75 12.67 -8.49
N LEU A 60 -10.11 13.20 -9.55
CA LEU A 60 -8.81 13.87 -9.44
C LEU A 60 -8.86 15.12 -8.54
N ALA A 61 -9.98 15.84 -8.56
CA ALA A 61 -10.18 17.02 -7.74
C ALA A 61 -10.17 16.65 -6.23
N GLU A 62 -10.90 15.60 -5.86
CA GLU A 62 -10.89 15.07 -4.50
C GLU A 62 -9.53 14.49 -4.12
N LEU A 63 -8.88 13.79 -5.06
CA LEU A 63 -7.56 13.18 -4.83
C LEU A 63 -6.53 14.23 -4.45
N THR A 64 -6.54 15.40 -5.09
CA THR A 64 -5.61 16.49 -4.79
C THR A 64 -5.72 16.91 -3.32
N ALA A 65 -6.95 17.21 -2.86
CA ALA A 65 -7.19 17.57 -1.46
C ALA A 65 -6.87 16.42 -0.48
N TYR A 66 -7.13 15.17 -0.89
CA TYR A 66 -6.85 13.98 -0.10
C TYR A 66 -5.34 13.75 0.12
N LEU A 67 -4.51 14.06 -0.89
CA LEU A 67 -3.06 13.94 -0.82
C LEU A 67 -2.39 15.05 -0.01
N ASP A 68 -2.99 16.25 0.05
CA ASP A 68 -2.48 17.42 0.78
C ASP A 68 -2.59 17.33 2.31
N GLY A 69 -2.93 16.15 2.86
CA GLY A 69 -3.05 15.99 4.30
C GLY A 69 -1.70 16.06 5.04
N PRO A 70 -1.71 16.14 6.39
CA PRO A 70 -0.52 16.40 7.19
C PRO A 70 0.67 15.46 6.90
N PRO A 71 1.92 15.97 6.90
CA PRO A 71 3.11 15.19 6.52
C PRO A 71 3.48 14.06 7.49
N HIS A 72 2.91 14.04 8.70
CA HIS A 72 3.13 12.98 9.68
C HIS A 72 2.26 11.74 9.45
N LEU A 73 1.26 11.84 8.57
CA LEU A 73 0.41 10.70 8.21
C LEU A 73 1.16 9.75 7.26
N PRO A 74 0.83 8.46 7.28
CA PRO A 74 1.42 7.51 6.35
C PRO A 74 1.07 7.85 4.89
N PRO A 75 1.81 7.28 3.92
CA PRO A 75 1.54 7.49 2.51
C PRO A 75 0.14 6.97 2.13
N ARG A 76 -0.54 7.71 1.26
CA ARG A 76 -1.84 7.30 0.69
C ARG A 76 -1.56 6.29 -0.40
N CYS A 77 -2.10 5.09 -0.23
CA CYS A 77 -1.84 3.97 -1.14
C CYS A 77 -3.03 3.82 -2.08
N GLY A 78 -2.80 3.48 -3.34
CA GLY A 78 -3.87 3.43 -4.33
C GLY A 78 -3.39 3.28 -5.76
N PHE A 79 -4.33 3.47 -6.68
CA PHE A 79 -4.09 3.43 -8.12
C PHE A 79 -4.94 4.47 -8.87
N LEU A 80 -4.47 4.78 -10.07
CA LEU A 80 -5.20 5.49 -11.11
C LEU A 80 -5.36 4.53 -12.29
N THR A 81 -6.56 4.41 -12.83
CA THR A 81 -6.78 3.70 -14.09
C THR A 81 -6.50 4.62 -15.27
N TYR A 82 -6.37 4.04 -16.46
CA TYR A 82 -6.18 4.81 -17.69
C TYR A 82 -7.37 5.73 -18.02
N ASP A 83 -8.59 5.37 -17.58
CA ASP A 83 -9.80 6.17 -17.86
C ASP A 83 -9.81 7.52 -17.14
N ILE A 84 -8.91 7.74 -16.17
CA ILE A 84 -8.74 9.04 -15.51
C ILE A 84 -8.41 10.18 -16.50
N LYS A 85 -7.87 9.84 -17.69
CA LYS A 85 -7.64 10.80 -18.78
C LYS A 85 -8.90 11.60 -19.16
N ASN A 86 -10.08 11.02 -18.97
CA ASN A 86 -11.36 11.66 -19.33
C ASN A 86 -11.72 12.84 -18.41
N GLU A 87 -11.07 12.96 -17.23
CA GLU A 87 -11.20 14.11 -16.34
C GLU A 87 -10.20 15.24 -16.68
N ILE A 88 -9.13 14.92 -17.40
CA ILE A 88 -8.05 15.86 -17.75
C ILE A 88 -8.26 16.44 -19.15
N GLU A 89 -8.71 15.59 -20.08
CA GLU A 89 -8.81 15.89 -21.52
C GLU A 89 -10.22 15.61 -22.04
N ALA A 90 -10.59 16.23 -23.16
CA ALA A 90 -11.84 15.96 -23.88
C ALA A 90 -11.76 14.65 -24.68
N LEU A 91 -11.44 13.54 -24.01
CA LEU A 91 -11.28 12.20 -24.59
C LEU A 91 -12.23 11.22 -23.91
N HIS A 92 -12.69 10.23 -24.66
CA HIS A 92 -13.44 9.09 -24.14
C HIS A 92 -12.96 7.79 -24.80
N SER A 93 -13.01 6.68 -24.06
CA SER A 93 -12.78 5.34 -24.60
C SER A 93 -14.13 4.63 -24.71
N HIS A 94 -14.38 3.94 -25.82
CA HIS A 94 -15.57 3.10 -26.01
C HIS A 94 -15.27 1.60 -25.81
N ASN A 95 -14.06 1.26 -25.34
CA ASN A 95 -13.68 -0.13 -25.08
C ASN A 95 -14.21 -0.56 -23.71
N PHE A 96 -15.17 -1.49 -23.71
CA PHE A 96 -15.73 -2.04 -22.48
C PHE A 96 -14.70 -2.93 -21.76
N SER A 97 -14.35 -2.57 -20.52
CA SER A 97 -13.35 -3.33 -19.73
C SER A 97 -13.94 -4.60 -19.10
N GLY A 98 -15.24 -4.61 -18.78
CA GLY A 98 -15.89 -5.71 -18.06
C GLY A 98 -15.47 -5.90 -16.60
N LEU A 99 -14.58 -5.04 -16.09
CA LEU A 99 -13.99 -5.18 -14.76
C LEU A 99 -14.75 -4.38 -13.67
N ASN A 100 -15.63 -3.46 -14.07
CA ASN A 100 -16.34 -2.53 -13.15
C ASN A 100 -15.41 -1.86 -12.12
N TRP A 101 -14.17 -1.56 -12.52
CA TRP A 101 -13.21 -0.85 -11.66
C TRP A 101 -13.57 0.63 -11.55
N PRO A 102 -13.33 1.26 -10.38
CA PRO A 102 -13.41 2.71 -10.28
C PRO A 102 -12.28 3.36 -11.07
N ALA A 103 -12.48 4.61 -11.51
CA ALA A 103 -11.46 5.35 -12.26
C ALA A 103 -10.17 5.56 -11.45
N LEU A 104 -10.31 5.67 -10.12
CA LEU A 104 -9.23 5.71 -9.15
C LEU A 104 -9.69 5.07 -7.83
N HIS A 105 -8.73 4.63 -7.02
CA HIS A 105 -8.98 4.15 -5.66
C HIS A 105 -7.78 4.45 -4.78
N PHE A 106 -8.00 5.05 -3.61
CA PHE A 106 -6.96 5.33 -2.63
C PHE A 106 -7.46 5.05 -1.22
N PHE A 107 -6.53 4.77 -0.30
CA PHE A 107 -6.80 4.60 1.11
C PHE A 107 -5.64 5.11 1.97
N LEU A 108 -5.95 5.47 3.21
CA LEU A 108 -4.96 5.80 4.23
C LEU A 108 -4.73 4.53 5.05
N PRO A 109 -3.52 3.95 5.04
CA PRO A 109 -3.26 2.74 5.79
C PRO A 109 -3.30 2.99 7.30
N GLU A 110 -3.86 2.03 8.04
CA GLU A 110 -3.80 2.00 9.50
C GLU A 110 -2.50 1.36 9.98
N THR A 111 -1.96 0.41 9.21
CA THR A 111 -0.69 -0.25 9.49
C THR A 111 0.20 -0.25 8.25
N CYS A 112 1.45 0.14 8.44
CA CYS A 112 2.49 0.09 7.41
C CYS A 112 3.69 -0.71 7.90
N LEU A 113 4.21 -1.57 7.04
CA LEU A 113 5.47 -2.30 7.21
C LEU A 113 6.48 -1.76 6.21
N TYR A 114 7.58 -1.20 6.72
CA TYR A 114 8.70 -0.72 5.92
C TYR A 114 9.90 -1.62 6.13
N TRP A 115 10.43 -2.18 5.04
CA TRP A 115 11.69 -2.91 5.09
C TRP A 115 12.85 -1.93 4.95
N GLN A 116 13.65 -1.84 6.00
CA GLN A 116 14.92 -1.14 6.03
C GLN A 116 16.06 -2.16 5.81
N PRO A 117 17.32 -1.72 5.66
CA PRO A 117 18.43 -2.65 5.38
C PRO A 117 18.60 -3.78 6.41
N ASP A 118 18.38 -3.50 7.69
CA ASP A 118 18.63 -4.43 8.80
C ASP A 118 17.40 -4.69 9.69
N SER A 119 16.32 -3.94 9.47
CA SER A 119 15.16 -3.93 10.34
C SER A 119 13.84 -3.78 9.57
N LEU A 120 12.77 -4.24 10.19
CA LEU A 120 11.40 -3.99 9.80
C LEU A 120 10.82 -2.92 10.72
N LEU A 121 10.35 -1.81 10.15
CA LEU A 121 9.60 -0.80 10.88
C LEU A 121 8.10 -1.03 10.66
N ILE A 122 7.36 -1.21 11.75
CA ILE A 122 5.90 -1.27 11.77
C ILE A 122 5.38 0.07 12.32
N GLN A 123 4.59 0.78 11.52
CA GLN A 123 4.03 2.10 11.85
C GLN A 123 2.49 2.06 11.83
N GLY A 124 1.87 2.95 12.60
CA GLY A 124 0.41 3.04 12.75
C GLY A 124 -0.10 2.17 13.89
N ALA A 125 -1.17 1.41 13.68
CA ALA A 125 -1.62 0.37 14.59
C ALA A 125 -0.56 -0.75 14.63
N VAL A 126 0.04 -0.97 15.80
CA VAL A 126 1.16 -1.91 15.99
C VAL A 126 0.84 -3.04 16.96
N THR A 127 -0.22 -2.91 17.77
CA THR A 127 -0.61 -3.92 18.77
C THR A 127 -0.92 -5.24 18.06
N ASP A 128 -0.27 -6.31 18.51
CA ASP A 128 -0.42 -7.69 18.01
C ASP A 128 -0.11 -7.93 16.52
N VAL A 129 0.27 -6.91 15.74
CA VAL A 129 0.56 -7.03 14.30
C VAL A 129 1.66 -8.05 14.04
N LEU A 130 2.80 -7.94 14.75
CA LEU A 130 3.91 -8.88 14.55
C LEU A 130 3.51 -10.31 14.91
N ALA A 131 2.80 -10.49 16.03
CA ALA A 131 2.33 -11.79 16.48
C ALA A 131 1.33 -12.41 15.48
N ALA A 132 0.40 -11.61 14.96
CA ALA A 132 -0.57 -12.02 13.95
C ALA A 132 0.10 -12.44 12.64
N ILE A 133 1.11 -11.69 12.19
CA ILE A 133 1.90 -12.06 11.01
C ILE A 133 2.64 -13.38 11.25
N LEU A 134 3.32 -13.53 12.39
CA LEU A 134 4.06 -14.75 12.70
C LEU A 134 3.14 -15.99 12.83
N ALA A 135 1.91 -15.80 13.30
CA ALA A 135 0.90 -16.85 13.39
C ALA A 135 0.22 -17.18 12.05
N THR A 136 0.40 -16.35 11.01
CA THR A 136 -0.23 -16.57 9.71
C THR A 136 0.45 -17.73 8.98
N GLU A 137 -0.32 -18.74 8.60
CA GLU A 137 0.14 -19.87 7.79
C GLU A 137 0.33 -19.45 6.34
N VAL A 138 1.38 -19.98 5.70
CA VAL A 138 1.66 -19.79 4.27
C VAL A 138 1.45 -21.11 3.53
N PRO A 139 0.89 -21.08 2.31
CA PRO A 139 0.69 -22.28 1.49
C PRO A 139 1.98 -23.02 1.13
#